data_AF-A0A951JJD6-F1
#
_entry.id   AF-A0A951JJD6-F1
#
_cell.length_a   1.000
_cell.length_b   1.000
_cell.length_c   1.000
_cell.angle_alpha   90.00
_cell.angle_beta   90.00
_cell.angle_gamma   90.00
#
_symmetry.space_group_name_H-M   'P 1'
#
loop_
_entity.id
_entity.type
_entity.pdbx_description
1 polymer ?
#
loop_
_entity_poly.entity_id
_entity_poly.type
_entity_poly.pdbx_seq_one_letter_code
_entity_poly.pdbx_strand_id
1 'polypeptide(L)'
;MSPLERRRDDEEESGGVDSGPVVETEPRVCVVCRQELPAWVRRCPDDGARTVPRMELPAAEEPALQRLLRELGEEGDAAPW
;
A
#
# COMPACT_ATOMS: atom_id res chain seq x y z
N MET A 1 -54.14 -34.17 21.25
CA MET A 1 -53.25 -33.35 22.10
C MET A 1 -51.83 -33.80 21.80
N SER A 2 -51.33 -33.47 20.61
CA SER A 2 -50.41 -32.37 20.28
C SER A 2 -48.96 -32.89 20.18
N PRO A 3 -48.38 -32.99 18.97
CA PRO A 3 -46.99 -33.36 18.78
C PRO A 3 -46.06 -32.18 19.10
N LEU A 4 -44.94 -32.47 19.77
CA LEU A 4 -43.89 -31.51 20.13
C LEU A 4 -43.16 -31.01 18.87
N GLU A 5 -43.58 -29.85 18.36
CA GLU A 5 -42.78 -29.07 17.42
C GLU A 5 -41.65 -28.35 18.18
N ARG A 6 -40.47 -28.95 18.22
CA ARG A 6 -39.23 -28.23 18.54
C ARG A 6 -38.54 -27.86 17.23
N ARG A 7 -38.90 -26.70 16.69
CA ARG A 7 -38.11 -26.02 15.66
C ARG A 7 -36.80 -25.60 16.30
N ARG A 8 -35.71 -26.19 15.81
CA ARG A 8 -34.34 -25.86 16.17
C ARG A 8 -33.65 -25.57 14.86
N ASP A 9 -33.67 -24.32 14.44
CA ASP A 9 -32.73 -23.79 13.46
C ASP A 9 -32.48 -22.33 13.85
N ASP A 10 -31.46 -22.22 14.69
CA ASP A 10 -30.76 -20.99 15.07
C ASP A 10 -29.85 -20.67 13.86
N GLU A 11 -30.43 -20.14 12.79
CA GLU A 11 -29.68 -19.63 11.64
C GLU A 11 -29.36 -18.15 11.86
N GLU A 12 -28.59 -17.85 12.90
CA GLU A 12 -27.76 -16.66 12.94
C GLU A 12 -26.35 -17.06 12.48
N GLU A 13 -26.19 -17.34 11.18
CA GLU A 13 -24.88 -17.40 10.55
C GLU A 13 -24.32 -15.97 10.48
N SER A 14 -23.83 -15.54 11.64
CA SER A 14 -23.01 -14.36 11.80
C SER A 14 -21.89 -14.44 10.78
N GLY A 15 -21.85 -13.45 9.88
CA GLY A 15 -20.78 -13.26 8.92
C GLY A 15 -19.43 -13.21 9.64
N GLY A 16 -18.82 -14.38 9.78
CA GLY A 16 -17.45 -14.54 10.19
C GLY A 16 -16.58 -14.08 9.04
N VAL A 17 -16.32 -12.78 8.98
CA VAL A 17 -15.15 -12.28 8.27
C VAL A 17 -13.98 -12.93 8.99
N ASP A 18 -13.43 -13.97 8.35
CA ASP A 18 -12.23 -14.69 8.76
C ASP A 18 -11.09 -13.68 8.79
N SER A 19 -10.97 -12.98 9.92
CA SER A 19 -9.82 -12.13 10.22
C SER A 19 -8.72 -13.06 10.71
N GLY A 20 -8.22 -13.89 9.79
CA GLY A 20 -6.95 -14.58 9.98
C GLY A 20 -5.87 -13.56 10.34
N PRO A 21 -4.76 -13.98 10.96
CA PRO A 21 -3.68 -13.07 11.31
C PRO A 21 -3.27 -12.30 10.06
N VAL A 22 -3.46 -10.98 10.08
CA VAL A 22 -3.00 -10.09 9.02
C VAL A 22 -1.48 -10.13 9.09
N VAL A 23 -0.89 -11.10 8.41
CA VAL A 23 0.54 -11.09 8.14
C VAL A 23 0.73 -9.89 7.24
N GLU A 24 1.29 -8.80 7.80
CA GLU A 24 1.78 -7.69 7.00
C GLU A 24 2.79 -8.29 6.00
N THR A 25 2.35 -8.55 4.78
CA THR A 25 3.19 -9.07 3.68
C THR A 25 3.64 -7.94 2.75
N GLU A 26 3.06 -6.75 2.91
CA GLU A 26 3.34 -5.62 2.04
C GLU A 26 4.74 -5.02 2.32
N PRO A 27 5.57 -4.87 1.28
CA PRO A 27 6.89 -4.29 1.44
C PRO A 27 6.79 -2.84 1.90
N ARG A 28 7.76 -2.44 2.75
CA ARG A 28 7.86 -1.09 3.27
C ARG A 28 9.00 -0.35 2.58
N VAL A 29 8.92 0.97 2.54
CA VAL A 29 9.90 1.83 1.89
C VAL A 29 10.46 2.81 2.91
N CYS A 30 11.77 2.99 2.92
CA CYS A 30 12.41 4.05 3.69
C CYS A 30 11.97 5.42 3.17
N VAL A 31 11.55 6.32 4.05
CA VAL A 31 11.10 7.67 3.63
C VAL A 31 12.25 8.57 3.14
N VAL A 32 13.51 8.21 3.45
CA VAL A 32 14.70 8.97 3.09
C VAL A 32 15.38 8.35 1.87
N CYS A 33 16.01 7.18 2.02
CA CYS A 33 16.77 6.54 0.95
C CYS A 33 15.92 5.81 -0.11
N ARG A 34 14.59 5.71 0.13
CA ARG A 34 13.61 5.06 -0.77
C ARG A 34 13.87 3.57 -1.05
N GLN A 35 14.74 2.92 -0.27
CA GLN A 35 14.98 1.49 -0.37
C GLN A 35 13.73 0.70 0.07
N GLU A 36 13.43 -0.37 -0.67
CA GLU A 36 12.38 -1.33 -0.32
C GLU A 36 12.90 -2.34 0.71
N LEU A 37 12.10 -2.60 1.74
CA LEU A 37 12.44 -3.35 2.92
C LEU A 37 11.31 -4.34 3.25
N PRO A 38 11.62 -5.45 3.94
CA PRO A 38 10.60 -6.39 4.39
C PRO A 38 9.52 -5.71 5.25
N ALA A 39 8.30 -6.23 5.19
CA ALA A 39 7.12 -5.69 5.87
C ALA A 39 7.27 -5.49 7.38
N TRP A 40 8.11 -6.31 8.03
CA TRP A 40 8.34 -6.25 9.48
C TRP A 40 9.41 -5.21 9.89
N VAL A 41 10.16 -4.65 8.94
CA VAL A 41 11.23 -3.68 9.21
C VAL A 41 10.63 -2.29 9.39
N ARG A 42 10.60 -1.77 10.62
CA ARG A 42 10.04 -0.44 10.95
C ARG A 42 11.05 0.72 10.81
N ARG A 43 12.35 0.43 10.77
CA ARG A 43 13.44 1.39 10.59
C ARG A 43 14.44 0.89 9.56
N CYS A 44 14.89 1.77 8.68
CA CYS A 44 15.92 1.45 7.70
C CYS A 44 17.24 1.14 8.41
N PRO A 45 17.92 0.04 8.06
CA PRO A 45 19.20 -0.32 8.66
C PRO A 45 20.35 0.62 8.25
N ASP A 46 20.24 1.29 7.10
CA ASP A 46 21.30 2.15 6.56
C ASP A 46 21.27 3.59 7.12
N ASP A 47 20.07 4.17 7.26
CA ASP A 47 19.91 5.58 7.67
C ASP A 47 19.13 5.77 8.98
N GLY A 48 18.55 4.70 9.55
CA GLY A 48 17.79 4.73 10.80
C GLY A 48 16.42 5.42 10.71
N ALA A 49 16.01 5.90 9.53
CA ALA A 49 14.73 6.56 9.31
C ALA A 49 13.58 5.56 9.36
N ARG A 50 12.36 6.09 9.56
CA ARG A 50 11.14 5.27 9.57
C ARG A 50 10.85 4.71 8.18
N THR A 51 10.27 3.52 8.16
CA THR A 51 9.73 2.92 6.93
C THR A 51 8.21 3.04 6.92
N VAL A 52 7.61 3.18 5.75
CA VAL A 52 6.15 3.24 5.54
C VAL A 52 5.74 2.22 4.48
N PRO A 53 4.50 1.69 4.47
CA PRO A 53 4.00 0.93 3.34
C PRO A 53 4.17 1.71 2.05
N ARG A 54 4.49 1.02 0.95
CA ARG A 54 4.70 1.68 -0.35
C ARG A 54 3.52 2.58 -0.76
N MET A 55 2.30 2.14 -0.46
CA MET A 55 1.06 2.86 -0.75
C MET A 55 0.90 4.17 0.04
N GLU A 56 1.56 4.28 1.20
CA GLU A 56 1.53 5.48 2.04
C GLU A 56 2.66 6.46 1.72
N LEU A 57 3.60 6.05 0.86
CA LEU A 57 4.71 6.92 0.48
C LEU A 57 4.13 8.08 -0.34
N PRO A 58 4.28 9.35 0.11
CA PRO A 58 3.77 10.47 -0.65
C PRO A 58 4.40 10.42 -2.04
N ALA A 59 3.56 10.53 -3.06
CA ALA A 59 4.01 10.78 -4.43
C ALA A 59 5.03 11.93 -4.35
N ALA A 60 6.20 11.75 -4.96
CA ALA A 60 7.16 12.83 -5.05
C ALA A 60 6.40 14.04 -5.61
N GLU A 61 6.34 15.15 -4.87
CA GLU A 61 5.65 16.33 -5.35
C GLU A 61 6.23 16.66 -6.73
N GLU A 62 5.32 16.83 -7.69
CA GLU A 62 5.60 16.92 -9.12
C GLU A 62 6.15 18.28 -9.63
N PRO A 63 6.40 19.37 -8.86
CA PRO A 63 6.79 20.62 -9.52
C PRO A 63 8.20 20.58 -10.11
N ALA A 64 9.09 19.72 -9.62
CA ALA A 64 10.42 19.53 -10.20
C ALA A 64 10.38 18.64 -11.45
N LEU A 65 9.61 17.54 -11.41
CA LEU A 65 9.50 16.60 -12.52
C LEU A 65 8.81 17.23 -13.73
N GLN A 66 7.75 18.01 -13.52
CA GLN A 66 7.08 18.71 -14.63
C GLN A 66 7.97 19.78 -15.28
N ARG A 67 8.81 20.47 -14.48
CA ARG A 67 9.80 21.41 -15.02
C ARG A 67 10.87 20.69 -15.84
N LEU A 68 11.41 19.60 -15.32
CA LEU A 68 12.39 18.76 -16.04
C LEU A 68 11.82 18.19 -17.34
N LEU A 69 10.59 17.64 -17.30
CA LEU A 69 9.92 17.10 -18.49
C LEU A 69 9.64 18.17 -19.54
N ARG A 70 9.33 19.39 -19.10
CA ARG A 70 9.14 20.53 -20.00
C ARG A 70 10.45 20.97 -20.65
N GLU A 71 11.53 21.06 -19.88
CA GLU A 71 12.88 21.36 -20.41
C GLU A 71 13.32 20.30 -21.43
N LEU A 72 13.12 19.01 -21.13
CA LEU A 72 13.39 17.89 -22.03
C LEU A 72 12.51 17.88 -23.30
N GLY A 73 11.25 18.35 -23.20
CA GLY A 73 10.32 18.43 -24.34
C GLY A 73 10.59 19.59 -25.29
N GLU A 74 11.19 20.67 -24.81
CA GLU A 74 11.55 21.85 -25.62
C GLU A 74 12.88 21.64 -26.40
N GLU A 75 13.72 20.67 -26.01
CA GLU A 75 14.94 20.29 -26.75
C GLU A 75 14.69 19.31 -27.92
N GLY A 76 13.48 18.76 -28.04
CA GLY A 76 13.13 17.75 -29.04
C GLY A 76 12.59 18.28 -30.39
N ASP A 77 12.20 19.55 -30.48
CA ASP A 77 11.56 20.14 -31.67
C ASP A 77 12.49 21.09 -32.45
N ALA A 78 13.81 20.90 -32.31
CA ALA A 78 14.84 21.62 -33.05
C ALA A 78 15.81 20.67 -33.75
N ALA A 79 15.29 19.63 -34.41
CA ALA A 79 16.03 18.91 -35.44
C ALA A 79 15.54 19.37 -36.82
N PRO A 80 16.27 20.28 -37.52
CA PRO A 80 16.05 20.47 -38.94
C PRO A 80 16.80 19.37 -39.70
N TRP A 81 16.13 18.27 -40.00
CA TRP A 81 16.46 17.42 -41.15
C TRP A 81 15.28 16.53 -41.55
#